data_AF-A0A9C7VWL1-F1
#
_entry.id   AF-A0A9C7VWL1-F1
#
_cell.length_a   1.000
_cell.length_b   1.000
_cell.length_c   1.000
_cell.angle_alpha   90.00
_cell.angle_beta   90.00
_cell.angle_gamma   90.00
#
_symmetry.space_group_name_H-M   'P 1'
#
loop_
_entity.id
_entity.type
_entity.pdbx_description
1 polymer ?
#
loop_
_entity_poly.entity_id
_entity_poly.type
_entity_poly.pdbx_seq_one_letter_code
_entity_poly.pdbx_strand_id
1 'polypeptide(L)' 'GLESETIALPDEVVTINDLIPWLMTRRGEWKKALAGTLKITVNRRFVGMVDMIRDGDEIAFVLVAEENIR' A
#
# COMPACT_ATOMS: atom_id res chain seq x y z
N GLY A 1 -13.75 5.06 0.91
CA GLY A 1 -12.52 4.52 0.33
C GLY A 1 -12.81 4.17 -1.10
N LEU A 2 -11.92 4.50 -2.03
CA LEU A 2 -11.93 3.81 -3.32
C LEU A 2 -11.66 2.34 -3.00
N GLU A 3 -12.62 1.48 -3.36
CA GLU A 3 -12.62 0.01 -3.37
C GLU A 3 -11.59 -0.76 -2.53
N SER A 4 -12.07 -1.69 -1.70
CA SER A 4 -11.25 -2.75 -1.09
C SER A 4 -11.28 -4.00 -1.98
N GLU A 5 -10.14 -4.67 -2.14
CA GLU A 5 -10.06 -6.01 -2.74
C GLU A 5 -9.27 -6.98 -1.85
N THR A 6 -9.59 -8.27 -1.95
CA THR A 6 -8.79 -9.37 -1.42
C THR A 6 -7.98 -9.97 -2.56
N ILE A 7 -6.68 -10.14 -2.35
CA ILE A 7 -5.74 -10.53 -3.40
C ILE A 7 -4.82 -11.63 -2.92
N ALA A 8 -4.48 -12.56 -3.81
CA ALA A 8 -3.38 -13.49 -3.58
C ALA A 8 -2.08 -12.81 -4.01
N LEU A 9 -1.07 -12.87 -3.14
CA LEU A 9 0.26 -12.34 -3.41
C LEU A 9 1.17 -13.47 -3.92
N PRO A 10 2.09 -13.19 -4.86
CA PRO A 10 3.15 -14.13 -5.21
C PRO A 10 4.18 -14.24 -4.07
N ASP A 11 4.92 -15.34 -4.03
CA ASP A 11 5.88 -15.64 -2.96
C ASP A 11 7.00 -14.59 -2.82
N GLU A 12 7.32 -13.86 -3.89
CA GLU A 12 8.30 -12.78 -3.87
C GLU A 12 7.84 -11.50 -3.15
N VAL A 13 6.54 -11.33 -2.88
CA VAL A 13 6.00 -10.15 -2.19
C VAL A 13 5.91 -10.43 -0.69
N VAL A 14 6.95 -10.03 0.04
CA VAL A 14 7.10 -10.35 1.47
C VAL A 14 6.96 -9.11 2.36
N THR A 15 7.33 -7.94 1.87
CA THR A 15 7.32 -6.67 2.62
C THR A 15 6.47 -5.61 1.95
N ILE A 16 6.18 -4.54 2.69
CA ILE A 16 5.52 -3.35 2.13
C ILE A 16 6.30 -2.78 0.92
N ASN A 17 7.63 -2.87 0.94
CA ASN A 17 8.50 -2.44 -0.14
C ASN A 17 8.34 -3.26 -1.43
N ASP A 18 7.98 -4.53 -1.32
CA ASP A 18 7.72 -5.40 -2.47
C ASP A 18 6.29 -5.21 -3.00
N LEU A 19 5.34 -4.97 -2.07
CA LEU A 19 3.92 -4.86 -2.37
C LEU A 19 3.58 -3.64 -3.23
N ILE A 20 4.11 -2.46 -2.90
CA ILE A 20 3.72 -1.22 -3.61
C ILE A 20 4.11 -1.27 -5.10
N PRO A 21 5.36 -1.59 -5.48
CA PRO A 21 5.73 -1.74 -6.87
C PRO A 21 4.89 -2.80 -7.57
N TRP A 22 4.64 -3.94 -6.92
CA TRP A 22 3.81 -5.00 -7.49
C TRP A 22 2.37 -4.53 -7.74
N LEU A 23 1.74 -3.82 -6.79
CA LEU A 23 0.41 -3.22 -6.98
C LEU A 23 0.39 -2.23 -8.14
N MET A 24 1.45 -1.43 -8.32
CA MET A 24 1.54 -0.48 -9.45
C MET A 24 1.63 -1.18 -10.82
N THR A 25 2.06 -2.45 -10.88
CA THR A 25 2.00 -3.25 -12.12
C THR A 25 0.57 -3.73 -12.43
N ARG A 26 -0.29 -3.80 -11.40
CA ARG A 26 -1.68 -4.26 -11.53
C ARG A 26 -2.57 -3.09 -11.90
N ARG A 27 -3.09 -3.04 -13.14
CA ARG A 27 -4.08 -2.07 -13.67
C ARG A 27 -3.67 -0.58 -13.53
N GLY A 28 -4.05 0.25 -14.51
CA GLY A 28 -3.61 1.65 -14.57
C GLY A 28 -4.06 2.54 -13.39
N GLU A 29 -5.11 2.15 -12.66
CA GLU A 29 -5.68 2.93 -11.56
C GLU A 29 -4.81 2.90 -10.30
N TRP A 30 -4.21 1.76 -9.97
CA TRP A 30 -3.31 1.62 -8.82
C TRP A 30 -2.07 2.51 -8.97
N LYS A 31 -1.51 2.59 -10.18
CA LYS A 31 -0.39 3.48 -10.48
C LYS A 31 -0.71 4.93 -10.15
N LYS A 32 -1.94 5.40 -10.45
CA LYS A 32 -2.37 6.78 -10.12
C LYS A 32 -2.63 6.94 -8.62
N ALA A 33 -3.32 5.98 -8.00
CA ALA A 33 -3.68 6.03 -6.58
C ALA A 33 -2.47 5.98 -5.64
N LEU A 34 -1.41 5.28 -6.05
CA LEU A 34 -0.18 5.10 -5.28
C LEU A 34 0.94 6.07 -5.70
N ALA A 35 0.68 6.97 -6.66
CA ALA A 35 1.64 7.98 -7.08
C ALA A 35 1.68 9.11 -6.02
N GLY A 36 2.52 8.97 -5.01
CA GLY A 36 2.76 10.00 -4.00
C GLY A 36 3.35 9.47 -2.70
N THR A 37 3.45 10.34 -1.71
CA THR A 37 3.82 9.95 -0.35
C THR A 37 2.62 9.30 0.33
N LEU A 38 2.81 8.06 0.78
CA LEU A 38 1.74 7.26 1.41
C LEU A 38 2.01 7.08 2.90
N LYS A 39 0.96 7.19 3.70
CA LYS A 39 0.88 6.56 5.02
C LYS A 39 0.24 5.19 4.85
N ILE A 40 0.85 4.19 5.48
CA ILE A 40 0.49 2.79 5.31
C ILE A 40 0.14 2.22 6.68
N THR A 41 -0.95 1.48 6.76
CA THR A 41 -1.28 0.72 7.96
C THR A 41 -1.50 -0.75 7.63
N VAL A 42 -0.99 -1.62 8.51
CA VAL A 42 -1.33 -3.04 8.56
C VAL A 42 -2.13 -3.28 9.82
N ASN A 43 -3.33 -3.85 9.71
CA ASN A 43 -4.23 -4.10 10.84
C ASN A 43 -4.39 -2.87 11.75
N ARG A 44 -4.60 -1.70 11.13
CA ARG A 44 -4.79 -0.38 11.78
C ARG A 44 -3.57 0.14 12.57
N ARG A 45 -2.36 -0.37 12.28
CA ARG A 45 -1.10 0.11 12.86
C ARG A 45 -0.20 0.65 11.76
N PHE A 46 0.42 1.81 11.99
CA PHE A 46 1.38 2.36 11.05
C PHE A 46 2.61 1.45 10.93
N VAL A 47 3.06 1.26 9.70
CA VAL A 47 4.21 0.42 9.36
C VAL A 47 5.19 1.18 8.47
N GLY A 48 6.44 0.72 8.46
CA GLY A 48 7.48 1.12 7.53
C GLY A 48 7.58 0.18 6.34
N MET A 49 8.48 0.52 5.42
CA MET A 49 8.65 -0.20 4.15
C MET A 49 9.19 -1.64 4.32
N VAL A 50 9.94 -1.91 5.38
CA VAL A 50 10.56 -3.22 5.64
C VAL A 50 9.68 -4.14 6.49
N ASP A 51 8.51 -3.68 6.94
CA ASP A 51 7.59 -4.52 7.70
C ASP A 51 7.04 -5.64 6.82
N MET A 52 6.98 -6.84 7.40
CA MET A 52 6.52 -8.04 6.72
C MET A 52 5.00 -8.07 6.61
N ILE A 53 4.53 -8.56 5.47
CA ILE A 53 3.13 -8.87 5.21
C ILE A 53 2.87 -10.33 5.55
N ARG A 54 1.70 -10.62 6.11
CA ARG A 54 1.25 -11.98 6.40
C ARG A 54 -0.12 -12.23 5.78
N ASP A 55 -0.43 -13.51 5.61
CA ASP A 55 -1.76 -13.92 5.19
C ASP A 55 -2.83 -13.39 6.17
N GLY A 56 -3.91 -12.86 5.61
CA GLY A 56 -5.00 -12.22 6.35
C GLY A 56 -4.76 -10.77 6.80
N ASP A 57 -3.61 -10.16 6.50
CA ASP A 57 -3.36 -8.75 6.85
C ASP A 57 -4.27 -7.78 6.07
N GLU A 58 -4.92 -6.87 6.81
CA GLU A 58 -5.62 -5.73 6.23
C GLU A 58 -4.64 -4.58 6.00
N ILE A 59 -4.39 -4.22 4.75
CA ILE A 59 -3.47 -3.14 4.36
C ILE A 59 -4.26 -1.96 3.81
N ALA A 60 -4.04 -0.78 4.40
CA ALA A 60 -4.65 0.46 3.94
C ALA A 60 -3.58 1.49 3.56
N PHE A 61 -3.84 2.21 2.46
CA PHE A 61 -3.00 3.28 1.94
C PHE A 61 -3.74 4.62 2.02
N VAL A 62 -3.06 5.64 2.53
CA VAL A 62 -3.59 7.00 2.61
C VAL A 62 -2.57 7.95 2.00
N LEU A 63 -2.98 8.67 0.94
CA LEU A 63 -2.17 9.75 0.39
C LEU A 63 -1.95 10.82 1.45
N VAL A 64 -0.69 11.15 1.68
CA VAL A 64 -0.33 12.34 2.42
C VAL A 64 -0.50 13.50 1.45
N ALA A 65 -1.61 14.23 1.57
CA ALA A 65 -1.70 15.53 0.92
C ALA A 65 -0.57 16.40 1.48
N GLU A 66 0.15 17.10 0.60
CA GLU A 66 1.04 18.16 1.05
C GLU A 66 0.18 19.16 1.84
N GLU A 67 0.35 19.21 3.16
CA GLU A 67 -0.19 20.32 3.92
C GLU A 67 0.51 21.56 3.39
N ASN A 68 -0.25 22.46 2.78
CA ASN A 68 0.23 23.79 2.39
C ASN A 68 0.95 24.40 3.59
N ILE A 69 2.28 24.39 3.54
CA ILE A 69 3.09 25.18 4.46
C ILE A 69 2.70 26.62 4.16
N ARG A 70 1.95 27.21 5.09
CA ARG A 70 1.48 28.59 5.05
C ARG A 70 2.63 29.58 4.93
#